data_AF-A0A0R3Q965-F1
#
_entry.id   AF-A0A0R3Q965-F1
#
_cell.length_a   1.000
_cell.length_b   1.000
_cell.length_c   1.000
_cell.angle_alpha   90.00
_cell.angle_beta   90.00
_cell.angle_gamma   90.00
#
_symmetry.space_group_name_H-M   'P 1'
#
loop_
_entity.id
_entity.type
_entity.pdbx_description
1 polymer ?
#
loop_
_entity_poly.entity_id
_entity_poly.type
_entity_poly.pdbx_seq_one_letter_code
_entity_poly.pdbx_strand_id
1 'polypeptide(L)'
;MKAAVKLLVSHYGISLCCKPVCQAYRFASENNETIRKKLLPSEQRFDEVVIELRSKQTFLNVIDNFCKKQTHARGHVEFINAALKYMKEYGLQKDLDIYKALLNIFPKGPMIPTNVFQQRFLYYPQQQICCIKLLDEMEWFGVQPDKEIHDLVVNAFGEWNYASKKMKRMMYWMPKLKHSNGYLDRRKIQGKKLSAVDFGYL
;
A
#
# COMPACT_ATOMS: atom_id res chain seq x y z
N MET A 1 83.59 -9.00 -17.40
CA MET A 1 82.52 -8.41 -18.23
C MET A 1 81.23 -8.38 -17.43
N LYS A 2 80.68 -7.17 -17.24
CA LYS A 2 79.33 -6.77 -16.79
C LYS A 2 78.79 -7.28 -15.43
N ALA A 3 78.64 -6.31 -14.53
CA ALA A 3 77.90 -6.34 -13.26
C ALA A 3 76.40 -6.03 -13.48
N ALA A 4 75.54 -6.47 -12.55
CA ALA A 4 74.19 -5.93 -12.28
C ALA A 4 73.77 -6.43 -10.88
N VAL A 5 73.90 -5.67 -9.80
CA VAL A 5 73.07 -4.53 -9.31
C VAL A 5 71.59 -4.89 -9.15
N LYS A 6 71.23 -5.05 -7.87
CA LYS A 6 69.91 -5.22 -7.26
C LYS A 6 69.22 -3.86 -7.18
N LEU A 7 68.01 -3.68 -7.73
CA LEU A 7 67.05 -2.68 -7.24
C LEU A 7 65.60 -3.06 -7.58
N LEU A 8 64.77 -2.99 -6.54
CA LEU A 8 63.31 -2.99 -6.56
C LEU A 8 62.80 -1.78 -7.35
N VAL A 9 61.94 -1.99 -8.35
CA VAL A 9 60.99 -0.96 -8.80
C VAL A 9 59.64 -1.58 -9.11
N SER A 10 58.67 -1.14 -8.32
CA SER A 10 57.23 -1.20 -8.53
C SER A 10 56.83 -0.56 -9.86
N HIS A 11 56.11 -1.30 -10.71
CA HIS A 11 55.31 -0.71 -11.78
C HIS A 11 53.87 -1.19 -11.68
N TYR A 12 52.99 -0.25 -11.36
CA TYR A 12 51.55 -0.33 -11.41
C TYR A 12 51.11 -0.54 -12.86
N GLY A 13 50.44 -1.65 -13.13
CA GLY A 13 49.82 -1.97 -14.41
C GLY A 13 48.37 -2.38 -14.18
N ILE A 14 47.46 -1.45 -14.43
CA ILE A 14 46.01 -1.66 -14.46
C ILE A 14 45.72 -2.70 -15.54
N SER A 15 45.14 -3.84 -15.15
CA SER A 15 44.57 -4.80 -16.10
C SER A 15 43.15 -5.09 -15.67
N LEU A 16 42.20 -4.58 -16.47
CA LEU A 16 40.78 -4.87 -16.35
C LEU A 16 40.56 -6.38 -16.48
N CYS A 17 40.23 -7.03 -15.38
CA CYS A 17 39.72 -8.39 -15.40
C CYS A 17 38.20 -8.34 -15.63
N CYS A 18 37.80 -8.27 -16.90
CA CYS A 18 36.44 -8.55 -17.33
C CYS A 18 36.10 -10.00 -16.98
N LYS A 19 35.32 -10.22 -15.92
CA LYS A 19 34.77 -11.55 -15.64
C LYS A 19 33.65 -11.87 -16.65
N PRO A 20 33.62 -13.10 -17.18
CA PRO A 20 32.67 -13.51 -18.22
C PRO A 20 31.25 -13.60 -17.67
N VAL A 21 30.30 -13.19 -18.50
CA VAL A 21 28.87 -13.45 -18.37
C VAL A 21 28.66 -14.97 -18.32
N CYS A 22 28.38 -15.51 -17.14
CA CYS A 22 27.95 -16.89 -16.99
C CYS A 22 26.48 -17.02 -17.39
N GLN A 23 26.28 -17.30 -18.66
CA GLN A 23 25.03 -17.77 -19.23
C GLN A 23 24.88 -19.27 -18.89
N ALA A 24 24.24 -19.57 -17.76
CA ALA A 24 23.86 -20.95 -17.40
C ALA A 24 22.35 -21.03 -17.21
N TYR A 25 21.62 -21.12 -18.33
CA TYR A 25 20.24 -21.58 -18.32
C TYR A 25 20.24 -23.08 -18.58
N ARG A 26 20.02 -23.85 -17.54
CA ARG A 26 19.37 -25.16 -17.55
C ARG A 26 19.15 -25.54 -16.10
N PHE A 27 17.96 -25.23 -15.57
CA PHE A 27 17.43 -25.96 -14.43
C PHE A 27 15.99 -26.38 -14.73
N ALA A 28 15.80 -27.68 -14.56
CA ALA A 28 14.61 -28.49 -14.73
C ALA A 28 13.27 -27.75 -14.63
N SER A 29 12.54 -27.85 -15.73
CA SER A 29 11.09 -27.68 -15.82
C SER A 29 10.43 -28.95 -15.26
N GLU A 30 10.20 -29.00 -13.95
CA GLU A 30 9.30 -29.95 -13.28
C GLU A 30 9.26 -29.55 -11.81
N ASN A 31 8.24 -28.78 -11.41
CA ASN A 31 7.82 -28.40 -10.04
C ASN A 31 6.98 -27.10 -10.00
N ASN A 32 6.66 -26.50 -11.16
CA ASN A 32 5.86 -25.28 -11.22
C ASN A 32 4.35 -25.50 -10.96
N GLU A 33 3.84 -26.73 -11.06
CA GLU A 33 2.40 -27.00 -10.84
C GLU A 33 2.00 -27.00 -9.37
N THR A 34 2.88 -27.45 -8.47
CA THR A 34 2.65 -27.47 -7.02
C THR A 34 2.82 -26.09 -6.39
N ILE A 35 3.72 -25.25 -6.92
CA ILE A 35 3.92 -23.86 -6.47
C ILE A 35 2.78 -22.94 -6.95
N ARG A 36 2.22 -23.20 -8.14
CA ARG A 36 1.06 -22.46 -8.67
C ARG A 36 -0.22 -22.64 -7.84
N LYS A 37 -0.32 -23.68 -7.02
CA LYS A 37 -1.48 -23.94 -6.15
C LYS A 37 -1.58 -23.06 -4.88
N LYS A 38 -0.77 -22.01 -4.69
CA LYS A 38 -0.93 -21.08 -3.54
C LYS A 38 -0.74 -19.58 -3.83
N LEU A 39 -1.00 -19.11 -5.04
CA LEU A 39 -1.25 -17.69 -5.30
C LEU A 39 -2.75 -17.50 -5.59
N LEU A 40 -3.60 -17.73 -4.60
CA LEU A 40 -5.02 -17.38 -4.74
C LEU A 40 -5.09 -15.86 -4.96
N PRO A 41 -5.74 -15.37 -6.03
CA PRO A 41 -6.10 -13.96 -6.15
C PRO A 41 -6.70 -13.48 -4.83
N SER A 42 -6.27 -12.30 -4.36
CA SER A 42 -6.78 -11.72 -3.11
C SER A 42 -8.31 -11.67 -3.06
N GLU A 43 -8.94 -11.57 -4.23
CA GLU A 43 -10.39 -11.52 -4.45
C GLU A 43 -11.09 -12.81 -4.01
N GLN A 44 -10.51 -13.99 -4.31
CA GLN A 44 -11.13 -15.28 -4.00
C GLN A 44 -11.38 -15.49 -2.50
N ARG A 45 -10.57 -14.84 -1.64
CA ARG A 45 -10.71 -14.94 -0.18
C ARG A 45 -12.01 -14.30 0.34
N PHE A 46 -12.52 -13.30 -0.38
CA PHE A 46 -13.77 -12.64 -0.01
C PHE A 46 -14.98 -13.34 -0.65
N ASP A 47 -14.79 -14.03 -1.79
CA ASP A 47 -15.83 -14.81 -2.47
C ASP A 47 -16.18 -16.12 -1.75
N GLU A 48 -15.22 -16.71 -1.02
CA GLU A 48 -15.44 -17.91 -0.18
C GLU A 48 -16.49 -17.68 0.92
N VAL A 49 -16.81 -16.42 1.25
CA VAL A 49 -17.80 -16.06 2.27
C VAL A 49 -19.21 -16.08 1.68
N VAL A 50 -20.08 -16.90 2.27
CA VAL A 50 -21.52 -16.94 1.93
C VAL A 50 -22.15 -15.55 2.09
N ILE A 51 -22.94 -15.14 1.09
CA ILE A 51 -23.52 -13.79 0.97
C ILE A 51 -24.34 -13.39 2.22
N GLU A 52 -25.03 -14.33 2.85
CA GLU A 52 -25.86 -14.10 4.04
C GLU A 52 -25.06 -13.83 5.33
N LEU A 53 -23.78 -14.23 5.37
CA LEU A 53 -22.90 -14.06 6.54
C LEU A 53 -21.96 -12.86 6.39
N ARG A 54 -22.25 -11.93 5.47
CA ARG A 54 -21.45 -10.73 5.23
C ARG A 54 -21.62 -9.70 6.35
N SER A 55 -20.99 -9.98 7.49
CA SER A 55 -20.96 -9.12 8.67
C SER A 55 -19.61 -8.40 8.82
N LYS A 56 -19.58 -7.34 9.64
CA LYS A 56 -18.33 -6.66 10.05
C LYS A 56 -17.30 -7.64 10.63
N GLN A 57 -17.77 -8.57 11.46
CA GLN A 57 -16.90 -9.55 12.11
C GLN A 57 -16.30 -10.52 11.11
N THR A 58 -17.09 -10.96 10.13
CA THR A 58 -16.60 -11.83 9.05
C THR A 58 -15.48 -11.14 8.26
N PHE A 59 -15.63 -9.84 7.96
CA PHE A 59 -14.61 -9.06 7.26
C PHE A 59 -13.31 -8.95 8.07
N LEU A 60 -13.41 -8.65 9.37
CA LEU A 60 -12.27 -8.61 10.28
C LEU A 60 -11.57 -9.97 10.38
N ASN A 61 -12.33 -11.06 10.47
CA ASN A 61 -11.80 -12.43 10.48
C ASN A 61 -10.99 -12.74 9.21
N VAL A 62 -11.44 -12.28 8.04
CA VAL A 62 -10.70 -12.45 6.77
C VAL A 62 -9.37 -11.68 6.81
N ILE A 63 -9.36 -10.45 7.35
CA ILE A 63 -8.14 -9.67 7.54
C ILE A 63 -7.18 -10.37 8.51
N ASP A 64 -7.67 -10.84 9.66
CA ASP A 64 -6.86 -11.54 10.65
C ASP A 64 -6.27 -12.84 10.11
N ASN A 65 -7.07 -13.58 9.34
CA ASN A 65 -6.60 -14.79 8.65
C ASN A 65 -5.52 -14.46 7.62
N PHE A 66 -5.60 -13.30 6.95
CA PHE A 66 -4.52 -12.86 6.07
C PHE A 66 -3.25 -12.54 6.85
N CYS A 67 -3.34 -11.77 7.93
CA CYS A 67 -2.19 -11.43 8.77
C CYS A 67 -1.50 -12.69 9.34
N LYS A 68 -2.27 -13.69 9.80
CA LYS A 68 -1.73 -14.96 10.32
C LYS A 68 -1.03 -15.80 9.26
N LYS A 69 -1.56 -15.83 8.03
CA LYS A 69 -1.00 -16.62 6.91
C LYS A 69 0.22 -15.95 6.26
N GLN A 70 0.51 -14.70 6.59
CA GLN A 70 1.50 -13.91 5.90
C GLN A 70 2.94 -14.29 6.29
N THR A 71 3.48 -15.32 5.65
CA THR A 71 4.89 -15.72 5.80
C THR A 71 5.85 -14.79 5.03
N HIS A 72 5.37 -14.07 4.02
CA HIS A 72 6.17 -13.19 3.17
C HIS A 72 5.53 -11.80 3.03
N ALA A 73 6.32 -10.73 2.99
CA ALA A 73 5.84 -9.34 2.92
C ALA A 73 5.20 -8.91 1.57
N ARG A 74 4.65 -9.85 0.79
CA ARG A 74 4.11 -9.64 -0.57
C ARG A 74 2.58 -9.73 -0.56
N GLY A 75 1.91 -9.14 -1.56
CA GLY A 75 0.45 -9.32 -1.72
C GLY A 75 -0.43 -8.34 -0.94
N HIS A 76 0.15 -7.44 -0.13
CA HIS A 76 -0.64 -6.53 0.72
C HIS A 76 -1.39 -5.48 -0.10
N VAL A 77 -0.80 -4.98 -1.20
CA VAL A 77 -1.46 -4.01 -2.08
C VAL A 77 -2.66 -4.64 -2.78
N GLU A 78 -2.49 -5.85 -3.32
CA GLU A 78 -3.56 -6.59 -4.01
C GLU A 78 -4.68 -6.96 -3.04
N PHE A 79 -4.32 -7.34 -1.80
CA PHE A 79 -5.30 -7.62 -0.76
C PHE A 79 -6.10 -6.38 -0.39
N ILE A 80 -5.45 -5.24 -0.12
CA ILE A 80 -6.15 -4.00 0.24
C ILE A 80 -7.04 -3.54 -0.93
N ASN A 81 -6.55 -3.59 -2.17
CA ASN A 81 -7.34 -3.19 -3.32
C ASN A 81 -8.59 -4.08 -3.50
N ALA A 82 -8.48 -5.39 -3.28
CA ALA A 82 -9.63 -6.29 -3.27
C ALA A 82 -10.58 -5.94 -2.11
N ALA A 83 -10.04 -5.80 -0.90
CA ALA A 83 -10.81 -5.45 0.30
C ALA A 83 -11.62 -4.16 0.13
N LEU A 84 -11.06 -3.14 -0.53
CA LEU A 84 -11.76 -1.89 -0.83
C LEU A 84 -12.97 -2.10 -1.77
N LYS A 85 -12.92 -3.05 -2.71
CA LYS A 85 -14.07 -3.39 -3.58
C LYS A 85 -15.18 -4.02 -2.74
N TYR A 86 -14.85 -5.07 -1.99
CA TYR A 86 -15.83 -5.79 -1.16
C TYR A 86 -16.37 -4.94 -0.01
N MET A 87 -15.60 -4.01 0.53
CA MET A 87 -16.08 -3.07 1.55
C MET A 87 -17.30 -2.27 1.05
N LYS A 88 -17.40 -1.99 -0.25
CA LYS A 88 -18.58 -1.34 -0.86
C LYS A 88 -19.78 -2.28 -0.90
N GLU A 89 -19.56 -3.56 -1.19
CA GLU A 89 -20.62 -4.58 -1.20
C GLU A 89 -21.15 -4.88 0.21
N TYR A 90 -20.28 -4.86 1.22
CA TYR A 90 -20.64 -5.09 2.62
C TYR A 90 -21.24 -3.82 3.28
N GLY A 91 -21.15 -2.65 2.65
CA GLY A 91 -21.62 -1.39 3.23
C GLY A 91 -20.79 -0.86 4.41
N LEU A 92 -19.58 -1.39 4.62
CA LEU A 92 -18.70 -1.06 5.77
C LEU A 92 -17.84 0.20 5.53
N GLN A 93 -18.17 1.00 4.53
CA GLN A 93 -17.39 2.16 4.08
C GLN A 93 -17.27 3.28 5.14
N LYS A 94 -18.15 3.31 6.13
CA LYS A 94 -18.16 4.34 7.18
C LYS A 94 -17.46 3.89 8.46
N ASP A 95 -17.11 2.61 8.56
CA ASP A 95 -16.50 2.03 9.76
C ASP A 95 -15.02 2.36 9.85
N LEU A 96 -14.63 3.09 10.89
CA LEU A 96 -13.25 3.49 11.13
C LEU A 96 -12.32 2.30 11.46
N ASP A 97 -12.84 1.32 12.22
CA ASP A 97 -12.07 0.15 12.66
C ASP A 97 -11.56 -0.69 11.48
N ILE A 98 -12.34 -0.75 10.40
CA ILE A 98 -11.96 -1.48 9.19
C ILE A 98 -10.75 -0.83 8.51
N TYR A 99 -10.74 0.51 8.42
CA TYR A 99 -9.60 1.24 7.89
C TYR A 99 -8.35 1.07 8.76
N LYS A 100 -8.50 1.08 10.09
CA LYS A 100 -7.40 0.76 11.03
C LYS A 100 -6.85 -0.64 10.79
N ALA A 101 -7.72 -1.63 10.61
CA ALA A 101 -7.33 -3.01 10.32
C ALA A 101 -6.58 -3.12 8.98
N LEU A 102 -7.08 -2.49 7.91
CA LEU A 102 -6.45 -2.49 6.59
C LEU A 102 -5.08 -1.80 6.59
N LEU A 103 -4.90 -0.70 7.32
CA LEU A 103 -3.60 -0.03 7.43
C LEU A 103 -2.58 -0.85 8.23
N ASN A 104 -3.03 -1.64 9.20
CA ASN A 104 -2.15 -2.54 9.96
C ASN A 104 -1.55 -3.68 9.13
N ILE A 105 -2.09 -3.95 7.93
CA ILE A 105 -1.58 -4.95 6.99
C ILE A 105 -0.22 -4.54 6.40
N PHE A 106 0.05 -3.24 6.30
CA PHE A 106 1.33 -2.76 5.81
C PHE A 106 2.47 -3.17 6.76
N PRO A 107 3.62 -3.61 6.22
CA PRO A 107 4.76 -3.94 7.07
C PRO A 107 5.31 -2.67 7.74
N LYS A 108 5.50 -2.73 9.06
CA LYS A 108 5.99 -1.61 9.87
C LYS A 108 7.52 -1.57 9.81
N GLY A 109 8.10 -0.45 9.38
CA GLY A 109 9.57 -0.28 9.32
C GLY A 109 10.25 -0.34 7.94
N PRO A 110 10.10 -1.40 7.12
CA PRO A 110 10.97 -1.59 5.96
C PRO A 110 10.76 -0.56 4.83
N MET A 111 9.62 0.14 4.83
CA MET A 111 9.30 1.15 3.84
C MET A 111 9.67 2.57 4.31
N ILE A 112 10.35 2.71 5.45
CA ILE A 112 10.80 4.00 5.97
C ILE A 112 12.09 4.40 5.25
N PRO A 113 12.14 5.58 4.60
CA PRO A 113 13.37 6.06 3.96
C PRO A 113 14.39 6.45 5.03
N THR A 114 15.64 6.01 4.88
CA THR A 114 16.74 6.36 5.79
C THR A 114 17.57 7.52 5.25
N ASN A 115 17.62 7.68 3.92
CA ASN A 115 18.43 8.70 3.26
C ASN A 115 17.59 9.88 2.77
N VAL A 116 18.19 11.08 2.76
CA VAL A 116 17.54 12.32 2.28
C VAL A 116 17.08 12.20 0.82
N PHE A 117 17.84 11.49 -0.02
CA PHE A 117 17.45 11.22 -1.41
C PHE A 117 16.21 10.32 -1.49
N GLN A 118 16.15 9.25 -0.69
CA GLN A 118 14.99 8.36 -0.65
C GLN A 118 13.75 9.08 -0.12
N GLN A 119 13.92 10.01 0.82
CA GLN A 119 12.84 10.84 1.35
C GLN A 119 12.30 11.85 0.31
N ARG A 120 13.17 12.38 -0.56
CA ARG A 120 12.77 13.33 -1.61
C ARG A 120 12.06 12.62 -2.77
N PHE A 121 12.51 11.43 -3.13
CA PHE A 121 11.87 10.62 -4.16
C PHE A 121 10.71 9.79 -3.61
N LEU A 122 9.90 9.22 -4.51
CA LEU A 122 8.78 8.36 -4.13
C LEU A 122 9.30 6.94 -3.81
N TYR A 123 9.74 6.73 -2.56
CA TYR A 123 10.19 5.43 -2.05
C TYR A 123 9.01 4.47 -1.85
N TYR A 124 9.00 3.30 -2.51
CA TYR A 124 7.85 2.37 -2.54
C TYR A 124 6.55 2.95 -3.13
N PRO A 125 6.53 3.29 -4.44
CA PRO A 125 5.42 4.01 -5.06
C PRO A 125 4.09 3.26 -5.03
N GLN A 126 4.10 1.94 -5.28
CA GLN A 126 2.86 1.14 -5.35
C GLN A 126 2.15 1.10 -3.99
N GLN A 127 2.90 0.94 -2.90
CA GLN A 127 2.39 0.89 -1.55
C GLN A 127 1.88 2.24 -1.08
N GLN A 128 2.61 3.32 -1.36
CA GLN A 128 2.16 4.68 -1.05
C GLN A 128 0.89 5.04 -1.82
N ILE A 129 0.80 4.69 -3.11
CA ILE A 129 -0.42 4.89 -3.92
C ILE A 129 -1.59 4.09 -3.35
N CYS A 130 -1.37 2.83 -2.95
CA CYS A 130 -2.41 2.01 -2.32
C CYS A 130 -2.91 2.63 -1.01
N CYS A 131 -2.00 3.09 -0.15
CA CYS A 131 -2.37 3.80 1.08
C CYS A 131 -3.14 5.09 0.78
N ILE A 132 -2.72 5.87 -0.22
CA ILE A 132 -3.41 7.09 -0.65
C ILE A 132 -4.84 6.76 -1.12
N LYS A 133 -5.03 5.70 -1.93
CA LYS A 133 -6.36 5.25 -2.36
C LYS A 133 -7.26 4.88 -1.19
N LEU A 134 -6.72 4.20 -0.17
CA LEU A 134 -7.47 3.89 1.05
C LEU A 134 -7.90 5.17 1.78
N LEU A 135 -7.00 6.15 1.90
CA LEU A 135 -7.29 7.45 2.51
C LEU A 135 -8.26 8.30 1.66
N ASP A 136 -8.20 8.20 0.32
CA ASP A 136 -9.15 8.83 -0.59
C ASP A 136 -10.56 8.27 -0.41
N GLU A 137 -10.71 6.95 -0.24
CA GLU A 137 -12.00 6.33 0.04
C GLU A 137 -12.56 6.80 1.40
N MET A 138 -11.73 6.88 2.45
CA MET A 138 -12.13 7.45 3.73
C MET A 138 -12.63 8.91 3.59
N GLU A 139 -11.87 9.73 2.86
CA GLU A 139 -12.23 11.13 2.59
C GLU A 139 -13.54 11.23 1.82
N TRP A 140 -13.72 10.38 0.80
CA TRP A 140 -14.94 10.31 0.01
C TRP A 140 -16.16 9.99 0.87
N PHE A 141 -16.08 9.02 1.77
CA PHE A 141 -17.18 8.70 2.68
C PHE A 141 -17.31 9.64 3.89
N GLY A 142 -16.41 10.61 4.02
CA GLY A 142 -16.42 11.59 5.10
C GLY A 142 -16.00 11.01 6.46
N VAL A 143 -15.24 9.91 6.45
CA VAL A 143 -14.72 9.28 7.66
C VAL A 143 -13.51 10.07 8.15
N GLN A 144 -13.64 10.70 9.32
CA GLN A 144 -12.57 11.51 9.90
C GLN A 144 -11.43 10.62 10.42
N PRO A 145 -10.16 10.93 10.10
CA PRO A 145 -9.04 10.14 10.59
C PRO A 145 -8.71 10.43 12.06
N ASP A 146 -8.44 9.37 12.81
CA ASP A 146 -7.93 9.44 14.19
C ASP A 146 -6.40 9.63 14.22
N LYS A 147 -5.89 10.03 15.39
CA LYS A 147 -4.45 10.01 15.68
C LYS A 147 -3.82 8.63 15.45
N GLU A 148 -4.52 7.56 15.82
CA GLU A 148 -4.03 6.19 15.63
C GLU A 148 -3.75 5.88 14.15
N ILE A 149 -4.61 6.35 13.24
CA ILE A 149 -4.47 6.13 11.80
C ILE A 149 -3.23 6.85 11.27
N HIS A 150 -2.98 8.07 11.77
CA HIS A 150 -1.73 8.77 11.48
C HIS A 150 -0.51 7.99 11.96
N ASP A 151 -0.54 7.50 13.19
CA ASP A 151 0.57 6.76 13.78
C ASP A 151 0.84 5.45 13.01
N LEU A 152 -0.20 4.76 12.52
CA LEU A 152 -0.07 3.60 11.64
C LEU A 152 0.63 3.94 10.31
N VAL A 153 0.23 5.03 9.66
CA VAL A 153 0.83 5.48 8.38
C VAL A 153 2.29 5.89 8.58
N VAL A 154 2.60 6.60 9.67
CA VAL A 154 3.97 7.00 10.02
C VAL A 154 4.84 5.78 10.35
N ASN A 155 4.30 4.79 11.07
CA ASN A 155 5.04 3.56 11.37
C ASN A 155 5.28 2.69 10.12
N ALA A 156 4.39 2.75 9.13
CA ALA A 156 4.55 2.01 7.87
C ALA A 156 5.55 2.69 6.93
N PHE A 157 5.38 3.99 6.66
CA PHE A 157 6.12 4.69 5.60
C PHE A 157 7.12 5.71 6.14
N GLY A 158 6.92 6.25 7.33
CA GLY A 158 7.69 7.36 7.91
C GLY A 158 6.93 8.70 7.87
N GLU A 159 7.47 9.72 8.55
CA GLU A 159 6.77 10.98 8.78
C GLU A 159 6.60 11.84 7.51
N TRP A 160 7.58 11.80 6.61
CA TRP A 160 7.73 12.74 5.50
C TRP A 160 7.46 12.10 4.13
N ASN A 161 6.32 11.43 3.98
CA ASN A 161 5.91 10.77 2.74
C ASN A 161 4.66 11.37 2.12
N TYR A 162 4.34 10.98 0.88
CA TYR A 162 3.12 11.44 0.22
C TYR A 162 1.84 10.98 0.95
N ALA A 163 1.81 9.73 1.42
CA ALA A 163 0.71 9.20 2.23
C ALA A 163 0.56 9.96 3.56
N SER A 164 1.65 10.15 4.31
CA SER A 164 1.67 10.88 5.58
C SER A 164 1.28 12.35 5.40
N LYS A 165 1.71 13.00 4.31
CA LYS A 165 1.28 14.36 3.94
C LYS A 165 -0.22 14.43 3.65
N LYS A 166 -0.78 13.45 2.94
CA LYS A 166 -2.23 13.37 2.71
C LYS A 166 -2.98 13.19 4.04
N MET A 167 -2.53 12.29 4.89
CA MET A 167 -3.09 12.08 6.24
C MET A 167 -3.10 13.37 7.06
N LYS A 168 -1.96 14.07 7.15
CA LYS A 168 -1.84 15.36 7.85
C LYS A 168 -2.81 16.41 7.30
N ARG A 169 -2.98 16.48 5.97
CA ARG A 169 -3.99 17.36 5.34
C ARG A 169 -5.40 16.98 5.73
N MET A 170 -5.77 15.70 5.67
CA MET A 170 -7.10 15.23 6.06
C MET A 170 -7.40 15.57 7.52
N MET A 171 -6.47 15.26 8.43
CA MET A 171 -6.62 15.54 9.86
C MET A 171 -6.81 17.04 10.16
N TYR A 172 -6.13 17.92 9.40
CA TYR A 172 -6.27 19.36 9.58
C TYR A 172 -7.53 19.94 8.91
N TRP A 173 -7.82 19.56 7.67
CA TRP A 173 -8.87 20.18 6.86
C TRP A 173 -10.25 19.58 7.09
N MET A 174 -10.39 18.26 7.26
CA MET A 174 -11.71 17.63 7.38
C MET A 174 -12.56 18.17 8.55
N PRO A 175 -12.00 18.37 9.77
CA PRO A 175 -12.80 18.92 10.87
C PRO A 175 -13.25 20.36 10.61
N LYS A 176 -12.41 21.16 9.93
CA LYS A 176 -12.71 22.57 9.61
C LYS A 176 -13.76 22.69 8.50
N LEU A 177 -13.70 21.78 7.54
CA LEU A 177 -14.61 21.77 6.39
C LEU A 177 -15.94 21.08 6.68
N LYS A 178 -16.09 20.39 7.82
CA LYS A 178 -17.32 19.65 8.18
C LYS A 178 -18.59 20.51 8.16
N HIS A 179 -18.48 21.79 8.52
CA HIS A 179 -19.60 22.74 8.58
C HIS A 179 -19.49 23.87 7.54
N SER A 180 -18.56 23.75 6.58
CA SER A 180 -18.47 24.73 5.49
C SER A 180 -19.68 24.61 4.56
N ASN A 181 -20.07 25.71 3.92
CA ASN A 181 -21.26 25.78 3.07
C ASN A 181 -21.25 24.66 2.02
N GLY A 182 -22.28 23.82 2.07
CA GLY A 182 -22.33 22.52 1.43
C GLY A 182 -22.94 22.53 0.04
N TYR A 183 -22.63 23.53 -0.79
CA TYR A 183 -23.05 23.56 -2.20
C TYR A 183 -22.85 22.20 -2.87
N LEU A 184 -23.86 21.74 -3.63
CA LEU A 184 -23.80 20.61 -4.57
C LEU A 184 -22.74 19.54 -4.30
N ASP A 185 -22.86 18.84 -3.16
CA ASP A 185 -22.02 17.68 -2.89
C ASP A 185 -22.35 16.55 -3.87
N ARG A 186 -21.38 16.20 -4.73
CA ARG A 186 -21.49 15.11 -5.72
C ARG A 186 -22.00 13.81 -5.10
N ARG A 187 -21.66 13.54 -3.83
CA ARG A 187 -22.09 12.34 -3.10
C ARG A 187 -23.60 12.27 -2.89
N LYS A 188 -24.26 13.41 -2.75
CA LYS A 188 -25.72 13.51 -2.58
C LYS A 188 -26.48 13.40 -3.90
N ILE A 189 -25.82 13.78 -5.01
CA ILE A 189 -26.39 13.88 -6.35
C ILE A 189 -26.31 12.55 -7.12
N GLN A 190 -25.23 11.79 -6.93
CA GLN A 190 -25.04 10.53 -7.65
C GLN A 190 -26.21 9.55 -7.42
N GLY A 191 -26.85 9.13 -8.52
CA GLY A 191 -27.95 8.15 -8.50
C GLY A 191 -29.35 8.71 -8.25
N LYS A 192 -29.50 10.02 -8.02
CA LYS A 192 -30.81 10.67 -7.82
C LYS A 192 -31.19 11.53 -9.03
N LYS A 193 -32.44 11.42 -9.50
CA LYS A 193 -33.02 12.39 -10.44
C LYS A 193 -33.53 13.58 -9.62
N LEU A 194 -32.74 14.65 -9.56
CA LEU A 194 -33.07 15.88 -8.83
C LEU A 194 -33.82 16.84 -9.76
N SER A 195 -34.88 17.47 -9.25
CA SER A 195 -35.56 18.56 -9.95
C SER A 195 -34.75 19.87 -9.85
N ALA A 196 -35.02 20.84 -10.73
CA ALA A 196 -34.37 22.16 -10.68
C ALA A 196 -34.53 22.85 -9.32
N VAL A 197 -35.63 22.56 -8.62
CA VAL A 197 -35.93 23.06 -7.28
C VAL A 197 -35.01 22.41 -6.24
N ASP A 198 -34.77 21.10 -6.33
CA ASP A 198 -33.88 20.38 -5.40
C ASP A 198 -32.43 20.87 -5.50
N PHE A 199 -31.99 21.35 -6.67
CA PHE A 199 -30.67 21.99 -6.83
C PHE A 199 -30.56 23.34 -6.11
N GLY A 200 -31.67 24.04 -5.88
CA GLY A 200 -31.69 25.32 -5.16
C GLY A 200 -31.56 25.18 -3.64
N TYR A 201 -31.85 24.01 -3.10
CA TYR A 201 -31.84 23.71 -1.66
C TYR A 201 -30.66 22.82 -1.20
N LEU A 202 -29.73 22.48 -2.12
CA LEU A 202 -28.58 21.60 -1.89
C LEU A 202 -27.25 22.35 -1.75
#